data_AF-A0A2A2S131-F1
#
_entry.id   AF-A0A2A2S131-F1
#
_cell.length_a   1.000
_cell.length_b   1.000
_cell.length_c   1.000
_cell.angle_alpha   90.00
_cell.angle_beta   90.00
_cell.angle_gamma   90.00
#
_symmetry.space_group_name_H-M   'P 1'
#
loop_
_entity.id
_entity.type
_entity.pdbx_description
1 polymer ?
#
loop_
_entity_poly.entity_id
_entity_poly.type
_entity_poly.pdbx_seq_one_letter_code
_entity_poly.pdbx_strand_id
1 'polypeptide(L)'
;MTADNENYKDIPGWGMDADPENEPTYPMKHYTGDDHKRLNYERAAQQPLNVEILQSIERPAPTAVFGTSVPPSGLSGAIRRFAFKHSEDRYRHWLPLILADRINVVEGLIDDIKSGEFPNVFAEKGYKAEWEYNRPAMIKKVFIGAFVVAAICSSLINRKR
;
A
#
# COMPACT_ATOMS: atom_id res chain seq x y z
N MET A 1 17.52 -15.13 9.67
CA MET A 1 18.79 -14.45 9.34
C MET A 1 19.04 -13.45 10.44
N THR A 2 19.78 -13.87 11.47
CA THR A 2 20.34 -12.95 12.46
C THR A 2 21.41 -12.14 11.74
N ALA A 3 21.20 -10.84 11.60
CA ALA A 3 22.28 -9.95 11.21
C ALA A 3 23.26 -9.96 12.38
N ASP A 4 24.38 -10.68 12.23
CA ASP A 4 25.50 -10.57 13.15
C ASP A 4 26.02 -9.14 13.02
N ASN A 5 25.70 -8.32 14.03
CA ASN A 5 26.08 -6.93 14.08
C ASN A 5 27.61 -6.84 14.02
N GLU A 6 28.10 -6.20 12.97
CA GLU A 6 29.43 -5.59 12.97
C GLU A 6 29.58 -4.72 14.23
N ASN A 7 30.82 -4.59 14.70
CA ASN A 7 31.20 -3.98 15.96
C ASN A 7 30.76 -2.51 16.03
N TYR A 8 29.48 -2.27 16.36
CA TYR A 8 28.84 -0.95 16.39
C TYR A 8 29.55 0.03 17.33
N LYS A 9 30.35 -0.51 18.27
CA LYS A 9 31.18 0.24 19.20
C LYS A 9 32.35 0.96 18.52
N ASP A 10 32.75 0.52 17.33
CA ASP A 10 33.84 1.14 16.57
C ASP A 10 33.38 2.34 15.73
N ILE A 11 32.07 2.55 15.60
CA ILE A 11 31.50 3.68 14.87
C ILE A 11 31.73 4.95 15.71
N PRO A 12 32.52 5.94 15.23
CA PRO A 12 32.76 7.17 15.97
C PRO A 12 31.46 7.89 16.30
N GLY A 13 31.21 8.14 17.59
CA GLY A 13 29.99 8.80 18.07
C GLY A 13 28.80 7.86 18.32
N TRP A 14 28.97 6.55 18.18
CA TRP A 14 27.90 5.61 18.55
C TRP A 14 27.56 5.67 20.04
N GLY A 15 26.28 5.85 20.35
CA GLY A 15 25.80 5.93 21.74
C GLY A 15 26.10 7.26 22.45
N MET A 16 26.62 8.27 21.75
CA MET A 16 26.87 9.61 22.30
C MET A 16 25.58 10.30 22.81
N ASP A 17 24.44 10.02 22.18
CA ASP A 17 23.11 10.49 22.61
C ASP A 17 22.53 9.70 23.80
N ALA A 18 23.14 8.56 24.16
CA ALA A 18 22.69 7.75 25.28
C ALA A 18 23.34 8.18 26.61
N ASP A 19 24.42 8.97 26.55
CA ASP A 19 25.15 9.48 27.72
C ASP A 19 24.27 10.48 28.51
N PRO A 20 23.89 10.16 29.76
CA PRO A 20 23.11 11.06 30.62
C PRO A 20 23.81 12.38 30.96
N GLU A 21 25.13 12.45 30.80
CA GLU A 21 25.93 13.64 31.10
C GLU A 21 26.08 14.57 29.88
N ASN A 22 25.77 14.09 28.68
CA ASN A 22 25.93 14.82 27.42
C ASN A 22 24.61 15.51 27.00
N GLU A 23 24.26 16.60 27.68
CA GLU A 23 23.02 17.33 27.45
C GLU A 23 23.26 18.72 26.82
N PRO A 24 23.07 18.87 25.49
CA PRO A 24 23.30 20.15 24.80
C PRO A 24 22.28 21.23 25.19
N THR A 25 21.22 20.87 25.93
CA THR A 25 20.13 21.78 26.32
C THR A 25 20.22 22.30 27.76
N TYR A 26 21.27 21.94 28.51
CA TYR A 26 21.54 22.52 29.82
C TYR A 26 22.03 23.98 29.69
N PRO A 27 21.57 24.94 30.53
CA PRO A 27 20.68 24.82 31.70
C PRO A 27 19.19 25.14 31.41
N MET A 28 18.80 25.33 30.15
CA MET A 28 17.47 25.85 29.80
C MET A 28 16.33 24.84 30.02
N LYS A 29 16.63 23.54 29.95
CA LYS A 29 15.64 22.47 30.09
C LYS A 29 15.60 21.90 31.51
N HIS A 30 14.43 21.90 32.14
CA HIS A 30 14.21 21.20 33.40
C HIS A 30 14.16 19.69 33.15
N TYR A 31 15.24 19.00 33.49
CA TYR A 31 15.40 17.57 33.21
C TYR A 31 14.63 16.70 34.22
N THR A 32 13.94 15.66 33.74
CA THR A 32 13.15 14.71 34.56
C THR A 32 13.72 13.30 34.58
N GLY A 33 14.85 13.03 33.91
CA GLY A 33 15.46 11.68 33.88
C GLY A 33 14.81 10.70 32.89
N ASP A 34 13.73 11.09 32.22
CA ASP A 34 12.97 10.18 31.34
C ASP A 34 13.48 10.15 29.90
N ASP A 35 14.22 11.16 29.45
CA ASP A 35 14.72 11.23 28.07
C ASP A 35 15.66 10.06 27.72
N HIS A 36 16.52 9.62 28.65
CA HIS A 36 17.43 8.48 28.45
C HIS A 36 16.76 7.13 28.68
N LYS A 37 15.60 7.08 29.36
CA LYS A 37 14.83 5.84 29.56
C LYS A 37 14.07 5.42 28.30
N ARG A 38 13.86 6.34 27.35
CA ARG A 38 13.16 6.06 26.07
C ARG A 38 13.85 5.02 25.19
N LEU A 39 15.15 4.78 25.41
CA LEU A 39 15.93 3.83 24.61
C LEU A 39 15.66 2.37 25.00
N ASN A 40 15.27 2.11 26.26
CA ASN A 40 15.07 0.78 26.82
C ASN A 40 13.59 0.46 27.02
N TYR A 41 12.76 0.72 26.01
CA TYR A 41 11.35 0.34 26.06
C TYR A 41 11.16 -1.11 25.62
N GLU A 42 10.26 -1.84 26.28
CA GLU A 42 9.82 -3.14 25.82
C GLU A 42 8.95 -2.96 24.58
N ARG A 43 9.31 -3.61 23.47
CA ARG A 43 8.49 -3.56 22.25
C ARG A 43 7.16 -4.25 22.51
N ALA A 44 6.07 -3.65 22.06
CA ALA A 44 4.76 -4.27 22.10
C ALA A 44 4.76 -5.60 21.34
N ALA A 45 3.94 -6.55 21.82
CA ALA A 45 3.76 -7.83 21.15
C ALA A 45 3.23 -7.63 19.72
N GLN A 46 3.74 -8.45 18.79
CA GLN A 46 3.34 -8.42 17.39
C GLN A 46 1.88 -8.86 17.25
N GLN A 47 1.08 -8.12 16.48
CA GLN A 47 -0.29 -8.54 16.14
C GLN A 47 -0.28 -9.86 15.34
N PRO A 48 -1.22 -10.79 15.58
CA PRO A 48 -1.28 -12.05 14.85
C PRO A 48 -1.48 -11.85 13.33
N LEU A 49 -0.66 -12.57 12.55
CA LEU A 49 -0.63 -12.54 11.09
C LEU A 49 -1.71 -13.49 10.52
N ASN A 50 -2.96 -13.05 10.49
CA ASN A 50 -4.10 -13.88 10.03
C ASN A 50 -4.33 -13.83 8.51
N VAL A 51 -3.72 -12.86 7.83
CA VAL A 51 -3.87 -12.62 6.39
C VAL A 51 -2.51 -12.45 5.75
N GLU A 52 -2.44 -12.62 4.42
CA GLU A 52 -1.23 -12.32 3.67
C GLU A 52 -0.92 -10.82 3.74
N ILE A 53 0.29 -10.49 4.18
CA ILE A 53 0.81 -9.12 4.24
C ILE A 53 1.91 -8.98 3.23
N LEU A 54 1.74 -8.04 2.30
CA LEU A 54 2.80 -7.68 1.38
C LEU A 54 3.69 -6.63 2.03
N GLN A 55 4.98 -6.94 2.09
CA GLN A 55 5.97 -6.16 2.82
C GLN A 55 6.99 -5.57 1.86
N SER A 56 7.55 -4.44 2.27
CA SER A 56 8.68 -3.83 1.58
C SER A 56 9.87 -4.78 1.56
N ILE A 57 10.56 -4.88 0.42
CA ILE A 57 11.84 -5.60 0.34
C ILE A 57 12.95 -4.91 1.16
N GLU A 58 12.79 -3.61 1.43
CA GLU A 58 13.74 -2.81 2.18
C GLU A 58 13.52 -2.94 3.70
N ARG A 59 12.31 -3.38 4.10
CA ARG A 59 11.90 -3.59 5.49
C ARG A 59 11.23 -4.95 5.62
N PRO A 60 12.01 -6.04 5.73
CA PRO A 60 11.49 -7.41 5.71
C PRO A 60 10.76 -7.83 6.99
N ALA A 61 10.72 -6.97 8.02
CA ALA A 61 10.00 -7.24 9.24
C ALA A 61 8.61 -6.57 9.21
N PRO A 62 7.53 -7.27 9.58
CA PRO A 62 6.22 -6.64 9.74
C PRO A 62 6.27 -5.54 10.81
N THR A 63 5.50 -4.49 10.62
CA THR A 63 5.21 -3.53 11.68
C THR A 63 4.39 -4.20 12.77
N ALA A 64 4.54 -3.76 14.02
CA ALA A 64 3.84 -4.35 15.18
C ALA A 64 2.31 -4.38 14.99
N VAL A 65 1.78 -3.34 14.31
CA VAL A 65 0.39 -3.21 13.87
C VAL A 65 0.39 -2.94 12.37
N PHE A 66 -0.55 -3.55 11.65
CA PHE A 66 -0.68 -3.42 10.19
C PHE A 66 -2.16 -3.40 9.77
N GLY A 67 -2.46 -2.78 8.62
CA GLY A 67 -3.81 -2.73 8.07
C GLY A 67 -4.21 -4.05 7.41
N THR A 68 -5.43 -4.52 7.66
CA THR A 68 -5.98 -5.78 7.13
C THR A 68 -7.21 -5.60 6.23
N SER A 69 -7.58 -4.36 5.92
CA SER A 69 -8.88 -4.05 5.30
C SER A 69 -9.06 -4.63 3.90
N VAL A 70 -7.98 -4.84 3.15
CA VAL A 70 -8.04 -5.37 1.78
C VAL A 70 -6.90 -6.38 1.58
N PRO A 71 -7.07 -7.63 2.03
CA PRO A 71 -6.05 -8.65 1.82
C PRO A 71 -5.88 -8.94 0.31
N PRO A 72 -4.65 -9.23 -0.17
CA PRO A 72 -4.42 -9.52 -1.59
C PRO A 72 -5.21 -10.74 -2.07
N SER A 73 -6.20 -10.53 -2.93
CA SER A 73 -7.05 -11.58 -3.49
C SER A 73 -7.20 -11.41 -5.01
N GLY A 74 -7.58 -12.49 -5.70
CA GLY A 74 -7.83 -12.44 -7.14
C GLY A 74 -6.62 -12.02 -8.00
N LEU A 75 -6.94 -11.43 -9.16
CA LEU A 75 -6.00 -10.85 -10.11
C LEU A 75 -5.35 -9.58 -9.55
N SER A 76 -6.11 -8.72 -8.88
CA SER A 76 -5.52 -7.51 -8.28
C SER A 76 -4.45 -7.87 -7.23
N GLY A 77 -4.71 -8.89 -6.41
CA GLY A 77 -3.75 -9.44 -5.46
C GLY A 77 -2.50 -10.01 -6.13
N ALA A 78 -2.64 -10.73 -7.25
CA ALA A 78 -1.49 -11.21 -8.01
C ALA A 78 -0.60 -10.06 -8.53
N ILE A 79 -1.22 -8.97 -8.98
CA ILE A 79 -0.50 -7.77 -9.43
C ILE A 79 0.21 -7.08 -8.24
N ARG A 80 -0.45 -6.99 -7.07
CA ARG A 80 0.21 -6.47 -5.86
C ARG A 80 1.40 -7.36 -5.46
N ARG A 81 1.26 -8.69 -5.44
CA ARG A 81 2.39 -9.61 -5.20
C ARG A 81 3.55 -9.39 -6.16
N PHE A 82 3.28 -9.04 -7.42
CA PHE A 82 4.32 -8.68 -8.39
C PHE A 82 4.98 -7.33 -8.07
N ALA A 83 4.20 -6.32 -7.67
CA ALA A 83 4.72 -5.01 -7.29
C ALA A 83 5.69 -5.10 -6.11
N PHE A 84 5.32 -5.82 -5.06
CA PHE A 84 6.11 -5.97 -3.83
C PHE A 84 7.38 -6.83 -3.99
N LYS A 85 7.63 -7.41 -5.17
CA LYS A 85 8.93 -8.02 -5.51
C LYS A 85 10.00 -7.00 -5.93
N HIS A 86 9.61 -5.74 -6.12
CA HIS A 86 10.47 -4.67 -6.60
C HIS A 86 10.62 -3.57 -5.55
N SER A 87 11.77 -2.88 -5.55
CA SER A 87 12.04 -1.76 -4.63
C SER A 87 11.04 -0.62 -4.84
N GLU A 88 10.71 0.06 -3.74
CA GLU A 88 9.77 1.17 -3.68
C GLU A 88 10.26 2.40 -4.46
N ASP A 89 11.57 2.53 -4.74
CA ASP A 89 12.10 3.60 -5.58
C ASP A 89 11.71 3.44 -7.07
N ARG A 90 11.32 2.23 -7.48
CA ARG A 90 11.11 1.91 -8.90
C ARG A 90 9.64 2.07 -9.29
N TYR A 91 9.40 2.63 -10.48
CA TYR A 91 8.06 2.66 -11.08
C TYR A 91 7.39 1.29 -11.22
N ARG A 92 8.18 0.21 -11.27
CA ARG A 92 7.68 -1.16 -11.32
C ARG A 92 6.99 -1.61 -10.02
N HIS A 93 7.23 -0.92 -8.91
CA HIS A 93 6.45 -1.08 -7.69
C HIS A 93 5.12 -0.32 -7.80
N TRP A 94 5.17 0.97 -8.13
CA TRP A 94 3.98 1.83 -8.05
C TRP A 94 2.97 1.69 -9.19
N LEU A 95 3.42 1.58 -10.45
CA LEU A 95 2.50 1.51 -11.59
C LEU A 95 1.57 0.29 -11.52
N PRO A 96 2.06 -0.92 -11.18
CA PRO A 96 1.17 -2.06 -11.01
C PRO A 96 0.21 -1.91 -9.82
N LEU A 97 0.58 -1.22 -8.74
CA LEU A 97 -0.34 -0.99 -7.60
C LEU A 97 -1.54 -0.13 -8.03
N ILE A 98 -1.29 0.96 -8.76
CA ILE A 98 -2.37 1.81 -9.29
C ILE A 98 -3.30 0.99 -10.19
N LEU A 99 -2.73 0.12 -11.03
CA LEU A 99 -3.51 -0.77 -11.88
C LEU A 99 -4.31 -1.79 -11.06
N ALA A 100 -3.69 -2.38 -10.03
CA ALA A 100 -4.33 -3.34 -9.14
C ALA A 100 -5.55 -2.73 -8.45
N ASP A 101 -5.49 -1.47 -8.04
CA ASP A 101 -6.63 -0.79 -7.43
C ASP A 101 -7.80 -0.62 -8.40
N ARG A 102 -7.52 -0.35 -9.69
CA ARG A 102 -8.58 -0.29 -10.71
C ARG A 102 -9.20 -1.65 -10.99
N ILE A 103 -8.38 -2.71 -10.98
CA ILE A 103 -8.85 -4.08 -11.18
C ILE A 103 -9.68 -4.54 -9.99
N ASN A 104 -9.25 -4.24 -8.76
CA ASN A 104 -9.96 -4.64 -7.54
C ASN A 104 -11.40 -4.10 -7.48
N VAL A 105 -11.64 -2.89 -8.00
CA VAL A 105 -13.00 -2.32 -8.11
C VAL A 105 -13.89 -3.15 -9.04
N VAL A 106 -13.32 -3.65 -10.15
CA VAL A 106 -14.06 -4.49 -11.10
C VAL A 106 -14.29 -5.89 -10.53
N GLU A 107 -13.29 -6.44 -9.83
CA GLU A 107 -13.42 -7.72 -9.11
C GLU A 107 -14.53 -7.66 -8.06
N GLY A 108 -14.54 -6.61 -7.23
CA GLY A 108 -15.61 -6.38 -6.25
C GLY A 108 -16.99 -6.31 -6.90
N LEU A 109 -17.15 -5.54 -7.99
CA LEU A 109 -18.42 -5.47 -8.73
C LEU A 109 -18.87 -6.83 -9.27
N ILE A 110 -17.93 -7.65 -9.76
CA ILE A 110 -18.23 -9.00 -10.25
C ILE A 110 -18.67 -9.89 -9.08
N ASP A 111 -18.03 -9.76 -7.92
CA ASP A 111 -18.34 -10.56 -6.74
C ASP A 111 -19.68 -10.15 -6.11
N ASP A 112 -20.03 -8.87 -6.10
CA ASP A 112 -21.36 -8.36 -5.71
C ASP A 112 -22.46 -8.94 -6.62
N ILE A 113 -22.24 -8.89 -7.94
CA ILE A 113 -23.20 -9.45 -8.91
C ILE A 113 -23.35 -10.97 -8.70
N LYS A 114 -22.26 -11.69 -8.39
CA LYS A 114 -22.31 -13.13 -8.09
C LYS A 114 -23.02 -13.44 -6.77
N SER A 115 -22.89 -12.59 -5.76
CA SER A 115 -23.60 -12.75 -4.48
C SER A 115 -25.09 -12.42 -4.59
N GLY A 116 -25.51 -11.80 -5.71
CA GLY A 116 -26.88 -11.42 -6.00
C GLY A 116 -27.21 -9.99 -5.62
N GLU A 117 -26.22 -9.21 -5.19
CA GLU A 117 -26.35 -7.78 -4.90
C GLU A 117 -26.02 -6.96 -6.15
N PHE A 118 -26.98 -6.19 -6.63
CA PHE A 118 -26.77 -5.30 -7.77
C PHE A 118 -26.54 -3.87 -7.26
N PRO A 119 -25.27 -3.40 -7.19
CA PRO A 119 -24.99 -2.06 -6.70
C PRO A 119 -25.54 -1.01 -7.65
N ASN A 120 -26.00 0.12 -7.09
CA ASN A 120 -26.52 1.22 -7.89
C ASN A 120 -25.36 2.13 -8.35
N VAL A 121 -24.51 1.58 -9.21
CA VAL A 121 -23.30 2.25 -9.71
C VAL A 121 -23.61 3.61 -10.35
N PHE A 122 -24.80 3.76 -10.94
CA PHE A 122 -25.20 5.01 -11.60
C PHE A 122 -25.46 6.14 -10.59
N ALA A 123 -26.05 5.82 -9.44
CA ALA A 123 -26.27 6.78 -8.36
C ALA A 123 -24.98 7.00 -7.55
N GLU A 124 -24.28 5.94 -7.18
CA GLU A 124 -23.09 5.98 -6.32
C GLU A 124 -21.90 6.68 -6.97
N LYS A 125 -21.70 6.52 -8.29
CA LYS A 125 -20.64 7.23 -9.02
C LYS A 125 -21.04 8.64 -9.47
N GLY A 126 -22.28 9.07 -9.19
CA GLY A 126 -22.77 10.40 -9.56
C GLY A 126 -22.92 10.61 -11.07
N TYR A 127 -23.06 9.53 -11.87
CA TYR A 127 -23.20 9.64 -13.32
C TYR A 127 -24.46 10.40 -13.75
N LYS A 128 -25.50 10.42 -12.92
CA LYS A 128 -26.66 11.28 -13.13
C LYS A 128 -26.26 12.76 -13.21
N ALA A 129 -25.48 13.23 -12.25
CA ALA A 129 -25.01 14.61 -12.24
C ALA A 129 -24.04 14.87 -13.40
N GLU A 130 -23.16 13.92 -13.71
CA GLU A 130 -22.25 14.06 -14.86
C GLU A 130 -23.01 14.14 -16.19
N TRP A 131 -24.12 13.40 -16.34
CA TRP A 131 -25.01 13.50 -17.50
C TRP A 131 -25.86 14.77 -17.53
N GLU A 132 -26.20 15.35 -16.39
CA GLU A 132 -26.98 16.59 -16.35
C GLU A 132 -26.10 17.81 -16.64
N TYR A 133 -24.91 17.88 -16.04
CA TYR A 133 -24.05 19.06 -16.06
C TYR A 133 -22.85 18.96 -17.01
N ASN A 134 -22.42 17.76 -17.42
CA ASN A 134 -21.22 17.56 -18.25
C ASN A 134 -21.34 16.41 -19.27
N ARG A 135 -22.41 16.44 -20.07
CA ARG A 135 -22.66 15.44 -21.13
C ARG A 135 -21.48 15.18 -22.07
N PRO A 136 -20.77 16.21 -22.59
CA PRO A 136 -19.69 15.97 -23.54
C PRO A 136 -18.54 15.16 -22.92
N ALA A 137 -18.19 15.43 -21.66
CA ALA A 137 -17.16 14.67 -20.96
C ALA A 137 -17.61 13.23 -20.68
N MET A 138 -18.86 13.02 -20.28
CA MET A 138 -19.41 11.67 -20.05
C MET A 138 -19.41 10.84 -21.34
N ILE A 139 -19.88 11.39 -22.46
CA ILE A 139 -19.88 10.70 -23.75
C ILE A 139 -18.45 10.33 -24.16
N LYS A 140 -17.50 11.26 -24.00
CA LYS A 140 -16.08 11.00 -24.28
C LYS A 140 -15.52 9.86 -23.43
N LYS A 141 -15.83 9.82 -22.13
CA LYS A 141 -15.41 8.72 -21.23
C LYS A 141 -15.97 7.37 -21.68
N VAL A 142 -17.27 7.32 -22.01
CA VAL A 142 -17.94 6.09 -22.48
C VAL A 142 -17.31 5.61 -23.79
N PHE A 143 -17.09 6.51 -24.75
CA PHE A 143 -16.45 6.18 -26.01
C PHE A 143 -15.04 5.61 -25.83
N ILE A 144 -14.20 6.27 -25.02
CA ILE A 144 -12.84 5.79 -24.73
C ILE A 144 -12.89 4.43 -24.06
N GLY A 145 -13.75 4.25 -23.05
CA GLY A 145 -13.92 2.97 -22.37
C GLY A 145 -14.33 1.85 -23.33
N ALA A 146 -15.36 2.08 -24.15
CA ALA A 146 -15.83 1.12 -25.14
C ALA A 146 -14.75 0.77 -26.18
N PHE A 147 -14.01 1.77 -26.66
CA PHE A 147 -12.91 1.57 -27.61
C PHE A 147 -11.80 0.70 -27.02
N VAL A 148 -11.37 0.97 -25.79
CA VAL A 148 -10.33 0.20 -25.11
C VAL A 148 -10.76 -1.27 -24.93
N VAL A 149 -12.00 -1.49 -24.46
CA VAL A 149 -12.54 -2.84 -24.29
C VAL A 149 -12.60 -3.57 -25.63
N ALA A 150 -13.12 -2.93 -26.67
CA ALA A 150 -13.19 -3.51 -28.01
C ALA A 150 -11.81 -3.87 -28.56
N ALA A 151 -10.81 -3.01 -28.37
CA ALA A 151 -9.43 -3.25 -28.79
C ALA A 151 -8.82 -4.47 -28.05
N ILE A 152 -9.05 -4.59 -26.75
CA ILE A 152 -8.60 -5.74 -25.95
C ILE A 152 -9.29 -7.02 -26.44
N CYS A 153 -10.61 -7.02 -26.59
CA CYS A 153 -11.37 -8.18 -27.08
C CYS A 153 -10.91 -8.62 -28.48
N SER A 154 -10.73 -7.67 -29.41
CA SER A 154 -10.24 -7.93 -30.76
C SER A 154 -8.84 -8.54 -30.75
N SER A 155 -7.93 -8.00 -29.92
CA SER A 155 -6.58 -8.54 -29.75
C SER A 155 -6.59 -9.98 -29.22
N LEU A 156 -7.45 -10.27 -28.23
CA LEU A 156 -7.59 -11.62 -27.66
C LEU A 156 -8.16 -12.62 -28.68
N ILE A 157 -9.12 -12.21 -29.51
CA ILE A 157 -9.70 -13.05 -30.58
C ILE A 157 -8.65 -13.33 -31.66
N ASN A 158 -7.91 -12.31 -32.10
CA ASN A 158 -6.88 -12.45 -33.12
C ASN A 158 -5.67 -13.28 -32.66
N ARG A 159 -5.38 -13.36 -31.35
CA ARG A 159 -4.33 -14.24 -30.80
C ARG A 159 -4.73 -15.72 -30.74
N LYS A 160 -6.03 -16.03 -30.86
CA LYS A 160 -6.54 -17.42 -30.85
C LYS A 160 -6.75 -18.00 -32.25
N ARG A 161 -6.63 -17.19 -33.31
CA ARG A 161 -6.55 -17.64 -34.71
C ARG A 161 -5.10 -17.77 -35.11
#